data_AF-A0A1V6AE98-F1
#
_entry.id   AF-A0A1V6AE98-F1
#
_cell.length_a   1.000
_cell.length_b   1.000
_cell.length_c   1.000
_cell.angle_alpha   90.00
_cell.angle_beta   90.00
_cell.angle_gamma   90.00
#
_symmetry.space_group_name_H-M   'P 1'
#
loop_
_entity.id
_entity.type
_entity.pdbx_description
1 polymer ?
#
loop_
_entity_poly.entity_id
_entity_poly.type
_entity_poly.pdbx_seq_one_letter_code
_entity_poly.pdbx_strand_id
1 'polypeptide(L)'
;MKSLGMSLSDNNHVDMFLFQLGSLLLNKKSMNFALREIANNKLLGYISMRAVKMAEYMESGNVVDYKILKKVFPFLPDRIIHIIALPISDYTKGILLVNWKYLKFNLKTLFNYVYAPILSIFFGCVVFKLFAHFTFPQLNEILSGLNVERSYYPELLLGPFFTEEFAKIIILLPVIIFCFLMLFAKIVFLVKGAYKLQDRANLLRMLAVLPFNERLSILTMMSEKRIYKSEYLVYRNFTNLLKEGVDINSASDRSGLSSQLGWVMLPTFRNETSSEVILDVATLFEKRLEYLIDKTGHMLRLLAILFEGALFAACAWVLFSAISDILTGIML
;
A
#
# COMPACT_ATOMS: atom_id res chain seq x y z
N MET A 1 -12.70 -28.79 -2.29
CA MET A 1 -12.88 -27.53 -3.06
C MET A 1 -13.10 -26.40 -2.06
N LYS A 2 -12.06 -25.62 -1.74
CA LYS A 2 -12.18 -24.45 -0.84
C LYS A 2 -12.58 -23.23 -1.68
N SER A 3 -13.66 -22.57 -1.28
CA SER A 3 -14.22 -21.38 -1.92
C SER A 3 -13.20 -20.24 -1.91
N LEU A 4 -12.92 -19.70 -3.10
CA LEU A 4 -12.22 -18.44 -3.26
C LEU A 4 -13.15 -17.33 -2.78
N GLY A 5 -12.98 -16.91 -1.53
CA GLY A 5 -13.63 -15.74 -0.97
C GLY A 5 -13.16 -14.47 -1.67
N MET A 6 -13.87 -14.06 -2.72
CA MET A 6 -13.81 -12.70 -3.24
C MET A 6 -14.55 -11.80 -2.25
N SER A 7 -13.82 -10.94 -1.54
CA SER A 7 -14.42 -9.90 -0.70
C SER A 7 -15.15 -8.89 -1.59
N LEU A 8 -16.48 -8.96 -1.59
CA LEU A 8 -17.39 -8.08 -2.33
C LEU A 8 -17.40 -6.67 -1.69
N SER A 9 -16.86 -5.66 -2.37
CA SER A 9 -17.05 -4.24 -2.03
C SER A 9 -16.95 -3.38 -3.28
N ASP A 10 -17.94 -2.51 -3.56
CA ASP A 10 -18.08 -1.37 -4.50
C ASP A 10 -17.45 -1.37 -5.92
N ASN A 11 -16.44 -2.19 -6.17
CA ASN A 11 -15.78 -2.46 -7.45
C ASN A 11 -16.44 -3.60 -8.26
N ASN A 12 -17.54 -4.18 -7.78
CA ASN A 12 -18.14 -5.39 -8.34
C ASN A 12 -18.39 -5.31 -9.85
N HIS A 13 -18.84 -4.16 -10.37
CA HIS A 13 -19.09 -4.01 -11.81
C HIS A 13 -17.80 -3.98 -12.64
N VAL A 14 -16.71 -3.42 -12.11
CA VAL A 14 -15.41 -3.38 -12.80
C VAL A 14 -14.77 -4.77 -12.78
N ASP A 15 -14.78 -5.43 -11.63
CA ASP A 15 -14.21 -6.78 -11.49
C ASP A 15 -15.02 -7.79 -12.32
N MET A 16 -16.35 -7.67 -12.33
CA MET A 16 -17.22 -8.50 -13.19
C MET A 16 -17.01 -8.22 -14.68
N PHE A 17 -16.85 -6.94 -15.08
CA PHE A 17 -16.51 -6.57 -16.45
C PHE A 17 -15.20 -7.23 -16.89
N LEU A 18 -14.15 -7.13 -16.08
CA LEU A 18 -12.83 -7.68 -16.40
C LEU A 18 -12.84 -9.21 -16.44
N PHE A 19 -13.59 -9.84 -15.54
CA PHE A 19 -13.78 -11.29 -15.53
C PHE A 19 -14.53 -11.77 -16.79
N GLN A 20 -15.63 -11.10 -17.16
CA GLN A 20 -16.40 -11.43 -18.37
C GLN A 20 -15.55 -11.22 -19.63
N LEU A 21 -14.84 -10.09 -19.72
CA LEU A 21 -13.93 -9.81 -20.84
C LEU A 21 -12.84 -10.86 -20.93
N GLY A 22 -12.16 -11.14 -19.81
CA GLY A 22 -11.12 -12.16 -19.76
C GLY A 22 -11.61 -13.55 -20.18
N SER A 23 -12.79 -13.96 -19.69
CA SER A 23 -13.39 -15.26 -20.01
C SER A 23 -13.76 -15.40 -21.49
N LEU A 24 -14.38 -14.38 -22.08
CA LEU A 24 -14.73 -14.39 -23.50
C LEU A 24 -13.49 -14.45 -24.40
N LEU A 25 -12.46 -13.68 -24.06
CA LEU A 25 -11.17 -13.70 -24.75
C LEU A 25 -10.46 -15.06 -24.62
N LEU A 26 -10.48 -15.68 -23.43
CA LEU A 26 -9.98 -17.05 -23.22
C LEU A 26 -10.71 -18.08 -24.09
N ASN A 27 -12.00 -17.87 -24.36
CA ASN A 27 -12.78 -18.70 -25.28
C ASN A 27 -12.52 -18.38 -26.76
N LYS A 28 -11.39 -17.73 -27.07
CA LYS A 28 -10.94 -17.35 -28.42
C LYS A 28 -11.92 -16.45 -29.17
N LYS A 29 -12.73 -15.68 -28.45
CA LYS A 29 -13.54 -14.61 -29.06
C LYS A 29 -12.65 -13.39 -29.32
N SER A 30 -12.93 -12.66 -30.40
CA SER A 30 -12.25 -11.39 -30.65
C SER A 30 -12.66 -10.35 -29.63
N MET A 31 -11.78 -9.40 -29.34
CA MET A 31 -12.03 -8.29 -28.41
C MET A 31 -13.28 -7.51 -28.77
N ASN A 32 -13.50 -7.26 -30.07
CA ASN A 32 -14.71 -6.58 -30.53
C ASN A 32 -15.99 -7.36 -30.19
N PHE A 33 -16.01 -8.66 -30.48
CA PHE A 33 -17.16 -9.52 -30.15
C PHE A 33 -17.40 -9.57 -28.63
N ALA A 34 -16.34 -9.73 -27.85
CA ALA A 34 -16.43 -9.79 -26.39
C ALA A 34 -17.02 -8.49 -25.80
N LEU A 35 -16.61 -7.31 -26.31
CA LEU A 35 -17.14 -6.03 -25.87
C LEU A 35 -18.63 -5.85 -26.24
N ARG A 36 -19.06 -6.32 -27.41
CA ARG A 36 -20.48 -6.33 -27.80
C ARG A 36 -21.33 -7.24 -26.92
N GLU A 37 -20.81 -8.42 -26.59
CA GLU A 37 -21.53 -9.36 -25.71
C GLU A 37 -21.69 -8.80 -24.30
N ILE A 38 -20.64 -8.17 -23.76
CA ILE A 38 -20.65 -7.47 -22.48
C ILE A 38 -21.60 -6.25 -22.53
N ALA A 39 -21.68 -5.56 -23.65
CA ALA A 39 -22.60 -4.43 -23.82
C ALA A 39 -24.07 -4.82 -23.63
N ASN A 40 -24.43 -6.07 -23.93
CA ASN A 40 -25.79 -6.57 -23.73
C ASN A 40 -26.10 -6.88 -22.25
N ASN A 41 -25.10 -6.88 -21.38
CA ASN A 41 -25.27 -7.12 -19.95
C ASN A 41 -25.76 -5.86 -19.24
N LYS A 42 -27.08 -5.78 -19.00
CA LYS A 42 -27.73 -4.66 -18.30
C LYS A 42 -27.20 -4.43 -16.88
N LEU A 43 -26.63 -5.46 -16.22
CA LEU A 43 -26.08 -5.34 -14.87
C LEU A 43 -24.81 -4.48 -14.79
N LEU A 44 -24.19 -4.17 -15.93
CA LEU A 44 -22.97 -3.36 -16.00
C LEU A 44 -23.24 -1.85 -16.20
N GLY A 45 -24.51 -1.45 -16.37
CA GLY A 45 -24.94 -0.05 -16.39
C GLY A 45 -24.09 0.83 -17.32
N TYR A 46 -23.41 1.84 -16.77
CA TYR A 46 -22.55 2.74 -17.55
C TYR A 46 -21.37 2.05 -18.25
N ILE A 47 -20.87 0.92 -17.72
CA ILE A 47 -19.75 0.17 -18.33
C ILE A 47 -20.18 -0.45 -19.67
N SER A 48 -21.41 -0.94 -19.78
CA SER A 48 -21.90 -1.54 -21.03
C SER A 48 -21.95 -0.51 -22.15
N MET A 49 -22.38 0.72 -21.86
CA MET A 49 -22.40 1.82 -22.82
C MET A 49 -20.98 2.23 -23.29
N ARG A 50 -19.96 2.07 -22.43
CA ARG A 50 -18.55 2.28 -22.82
C ARG A 50 -18.02 1.12 -23.65
N ALA A 51 -18.43 -0.11 -23.36
CA ALA A 51 -18.09 -1.28 -24.16
C ALA A 51 -18.62 -1.17 -25.60
N VAL A 52 -19.86 -0.68 -25.79
CA VAL A 52 -20.42 -0.37 -27.12
C VAL A 52 -19.51 0.60 -27.88
N LYS A 53 -19.19 1.76 -27.27
CA LYS A 53 -18.34 2.79 -27.91
C LYS A 53 -16.98 2.25 -28.31
N MET A 54 -16.40 1.36 -27.50
CA MET A 54 -15.12 0.73 -27.82
C MET A 54 -15.25 -0.26 -28.97
N ALA A 55 -16.30 -1.08 -28.98
CA ALA A 55 -16.59 -2.01 -30.06
C ALA A 55 -16.76 -1.29 -31.41
N GLU A 56 -17.57 -0.23 -31.46
CA GLU A 56 -17.76 0.63 -32.64
C GLU A 56 -16.44 1.26 -33.12
N TYR A 57 -15.60 1.69 -32.17
CA TYR A 57 -14.28 2.23 -32.50
C TYR A 57 -13.36 1.20 -33.15
N MET A 58 -13.41 -0.06 -32.70
CA MET A 58 -12.63 -1.15 -33.29
C MET A 58 -13.17 -1.57 -34.67
N GLU A 59 -14.48 -1.52 -34.86
CA GLU A 59 -15.13 -1.88 -36.13
C GLU A 59 -14.85 -0.92 -37.27
N SER A 60 -14.64 0.35 -36.94
CA SER A 60 -14.18 1.36 -37.89
C SER A 60 -12.71 1.17 -38.30
N GLY A 61 -12.07 0.07 -37.90
CA GLY A 61 -10.70 -0.29 -38.30
C GLY A 61 -9.63 0.47 -37.53
N ASN A 62 -9.99 1.21 -36.49
CA ASN A 62 -9.03 1.99 -35.72
C ASN A 62 -8.22 1.12 -34.76
N VAL A 63 -6.95 1.48 -34.59
CA VAL A 63 -6.04 0.79 -33.67
C VAL A 63 -6.40 1.13 -32.21
N VAL A 64 -6.50 0.10 -31.39
CA VAL A 64 -6.71 0.25 -29.95
C VAL A 64 -5.40 0.63 -29.28
N ASP A 65 -5.28 1.88 -28.86
CA ASP A 65 -4.14 2.37 -28.08
C ASP A 65 -4.52 2.69 -26.63
N TYR A 66 -3.49 2.90 -25.81
CA TYR A 66 -3.64 3.26 -24.40
C TYR A 66 -4.47 4.53 -24.18
N LYS A 67 -4.27 5.57 -25.02
CA LYS A 67 -4.89 6.89 -24.82
C LYS A 67 -6.41 6.79 -25.02
N ILE A 68 -6.83 6.04 -26.03
CA ILE A 68 -8.24 5.85 -26.38
C ILE A 68 -8.91 4.99 -25.33
N LEU A 69 -8.30 3.87 -24.94
CA LEU A 69 -8.82 3.04 -23.86
C LEU A 69 -8.96 3.83 -22.56
N LYS A 70 -8.00 4.70 -22.21
CA LYS A 70 -8.11 5.57 -21.02
C LYS A 70 -9.25 6.57 -21.12
N LYS A 71 -9.53 7.09 -22.32
CA LYS A 71 -10.66 8.00 -22.58
C LYS A 71 -12.00 7.28 -22.49
N VAL A 72 -12.09 6.05 -23.00
CA VAL A 72 -13.33 5.26 -23.02
C VAL A 72 -13.61 4.62 -21.65
N PHE A 73 -12.58 4.10 -20.99
CA PHE A 73 -12.65 3.42 -19.69
C PHE A 73 -11.81 4.14 -18.62
N PRO A 74 -12.15 5.39 -18.24
CA PRO A 74 -11.34 6.17 -17.30
C PRO A 74 -11.28 5.56 -15.89
N PHE A 75 -12.27 4.75 -15.54
CA PHE A 75 -12.37 4.05 -14.25
C PHE A 75 -11.44 2.83 -14.15
N LEU A 76 -10.90 2.32 -15.27
CA LEU A 76 -9.95 1.21 -15.22
C LEU A 76 -8.57 1.68 -14.72
N PRO A 77 -7.89 0.88 -13.88
CA PRO A 77 -6.50 1.11 -13.53
C PRO A 77 -5.59 1.11 -14.76
N ASP A 78 -4.57 1.97 -14.77
CA ASP A 78 -3.67 2.14 -15.91
C ASP A 78 -2.98 0.84 -16.35
N ARG A 79 -2.66 -0.04 -15.40
CA ARG A 79 -2.07 -1.36 -15.68
C ARG A 79 -2.99 -2.24 -16.51
N ILE A 80 -4.29 -2.22 -16.22
CA ILE A 80 -5.29 -3.03 -16.93
C ILE A 80 -5.50 -2.46 -18.34
N ILE A 81 -5.59 -1.15 -18.44
CA ILE A 81 -5.66 -0.47 -19.75
C ILE A 81 -4.46 -0.83 -20.61
N HIS A 82 -3.27 -0.85 -20.02
CA HIS A 82 -2.06 -1.18 -20.73
C HIS A 82 -2.00 -2.66 -21.14
N ILE A 83 -2.52 -3.61 -20.33
CA ILE A 83 -2.69 -5.02 -20.75
C ILE A 83 -3.60 -5.11 -21.99
N ILE A 84 -4.73 -4.39 -21.98
CA ILE A 84 -5.69 -4.40 -23.11
C ILE A 84 -5.04 -3.79 -24.37
N ALA A 85 -4.22 -2.76 -24.20
CA ALA A 85 -3.50 -2.07 -25.27
C ALA A 85 -2.28 -2.83 -25.82
N LEU A 86 -1.87 -3.95 -25.20
CA LEU A 86 -0.70 -4.70 -25.65
C LEU A 86 -0.90 -5.24 -27.09
N PRO A 87 0.13 -5.21 -27.94
CA PRO A 87 0.10 -5.82 -29.27
C PRO A 87 0.35 -7.34 -29.17
N ILE A 88 -0.50 -8.04 -28.41
CA ILE A 88 -0.49 -9.49 -28.23
C ILE A 88 -1.85 -10.07 -28.64
N SER A 89 -1.94 -11.39 -28.77
CA SER A 89 -3.19 -12.03 -29.15
C SER A 89 -4.30 -11.75 -28.13
N ASP A 90 -5.54 -11.64 -28.62
CA ASP A 90 -6.73 -11.43 -27.77
C ASP A 90 -6.88 -12.54 -26.72
N TYR A 91 -6.60 -13.78 -27.10
CA TYR A 91 -6.56 -14.93 -26.19
C TYR A 91 -5.59 -14.70 -25.03
N THR A 92 -4.38 -14.22 -25.34
CA THR A 92 -3.35 -13.91 -24.36
C THR A 92 -3.76 -12.77 -23.43
N LYS A 93 -4.43 -11.73 -23.94
CA LYS A 93 -5.03 -10.68 -23.09
C LYS A 93 -6.06 -11.29 -22.15
N GLY A 94 -6.86 -12.24 -22.62
CA GLY A 94 -7.79 -13.01 -21.80
C GLY A 94 -7.10 -13.74 -20.64
N ILE A 95 -6.02 -14.46 -20.93
CA ILE A 95 -5.17 -15.12 -19.92
C ILE A 95 -4.71 -14.12 -18.86
N LEU A 96 -4.16 -12.98 -19.29
CA LEU A 96 -3.65 -11.97 -18.39
C LEU A 96 -4.75 -11.36 -17.54
N LEU A 97 -5.91 -11.03 -18.12
CA LEU A 97 -7.03 -10.40 -17.42
C LEU A 97 -7.65 -11.34 -16.38
N VAL A 98 -7.82 -12.63 -16.67
CA VAL A 98 -8.38 -13.59 -15.71
C VAL A 98 -7.40 -13.91 -14.59
N ASN A 99 -6.11 -14.02 -14.90
CA ASN A 99 -5.07 -14.27 -13.89
C ASN A 99 -4.59 -13.00 -13.19
N TRP A 100 -5.11 -11.83 -13.60
CA TRP A 100 -4.79 -10.57 -12.98
C TRP A 100 -5.43 -10.49 -11.60
N LYS A 101 -4.67 -10.92 -10.59
CA LYS A 101 -4.94 -10.54 -9.21
C LYS A 101 -4.47 -9.11 -9.04
N TYR A 102 -5.41 -8.18 -9.01
CA TYR A 102 -5.10 -6.85 -8.50
C TYR A 102 -4.68 -7.04 -7.04
N LEU A 103 -3.37 -7.09 -6.78
CA LEU A 103 -2.83 -6.95 -5.44
C LEU A 103 -3.17 -5.54 -5.00
N LYS A 104 -4.37 -5.39 -4.47
CA LYS A 104 -4.83 -4.13 -3.90
C LYS A 104 -3.99 -3.99 -2.66
N PHE A 105 -2.96 -3.16 -2.72
CA PHE A 105 -2.36 -2.62 -1.52
C PHE A 105 -3.50 -2.10 -0.67
N ASN A 106 -3.84 -2.83 0.40
CA ASN A 106 -5.02 -2.52 1.15
C ASN A 106 -4.67 -1.33 2.03
N LEU A 107 -4.88 -0.13 1.47
CA LEU A 107 -4.79 1.12 2.19
C LEU A 107 -5.65 1.06 3.46
N LYS A 108 -6.74 0.26 3.51
CA LYS A 108 -7.52 0.06 4.74
C LYS A 108 -6.72 -0.66 5.82
N THR A 109 -5.88 -1.64 5.49
CA THR A 109 -5.04 -2.33 6.49
C THR A 109 -3.98 -1.38 7.04
N LEU A 110 -3.29 -0.64 6.16
CA LEU A 110 -2.37 0.41 6.60
C LEU A 110 -3.11 1.47 7.42
N PHE A 111 -4.28 1.92 6.97
CA PHE A 111 -5.11 2.89 7.68
C PHE A 111 -5.53 2.37 9.06
N ASN A 112 -5.90 1.10 9.20
CA ASN A 112 -6.22 0.50 10.50
C ASN A 112 -5.00 0.41 11.41
N TYR A 113 -3.81 0.11 10.86
CA TYR A 113 -2.55 0.17 11.61
C TYR A 113 -2.19 1.57 12.10
N VAL A 114 -2.80 2.60 11.52
CA VAL A 114 -2.51 4.02 11.78
C VAL A 114 -3.58 4.65 12.67
N TYR A 115 -4.84 4.35 12.38
CA TYR A 115 -6.01 4.93 13.00
C TYR A 115 -6.10 4.54 14.48
N ALA A 116 -5.86 3.27 14.80
CA ALA A 116 -5.92 2.79 16.18
C ALA A 116 -4.86 3.48 17.08
N PRO A 117 -3.57 3.56 16.69
CA PRO A 117 -2.58 4.37 17.41
C PRO A 117 -2.96 5.85 17.59
N ILE A 118 -3.50 6.49 16.55
CA ILE A 118 -3.90 7.91 16.63
C ILE A 118 -5.02 8.11 17.65
N LEU A 119 -6.05 7.25 17.62
CA LEU A 119 -7.13 7.31 18.60
C LEU A 119 -6.60 7.09 20.03
N SER A 120 -5.72 6.11 20.21
CA SER A 120 -5.16 5.76 21.51
C SER A 120 -4.34 6.93 22.10
N ILE A 121 -3.48 7.56 21.29
CA ILE A 121 -2.73 8.77 21.67
C ILE A 121 -3.67 9.94 21.97
N PHE A 122 -4.72 10.13 21.16
CA PHE A 122 -5.72 11.17 21.39
C PHE A 122 -6.40 10.98 22.75
N PHE A 123 -6.82 9.75 23.09
CA PHE A 123 -7.36 9.43 24.40
C PHE A 123 -6.34 9.70 25.52
N GLY A 124 -5.07 9.30 25.35
CA GLY A 124 -4.01 9.58 26.30
C GLY A 124 -3.83 11.08 26.56
N CYS A 125 -3.84 11.91 25.51
CA CYS A 125 -3.76 13.36 25.63
C CYS A 125 -5.01 13.97 26.30
N VAL A 126 -6.20 13.46 26.03
CA VAL A 126 -7.44 13.91 26.70
C VAL A 126 -7.38 13.60 28.19
N VAL A 127 -6.96 12.39 28.57
CA VAL A 127 -6.78 12.00 29.97
C VAL A 127 -5.74 12.89 30.64
N PHE A 128 -4.58 13.12 30.02
CA PHE A 128 -3.56 14.04 30.54
C PHE A 128 -4.12 15.45 30.75
N LYS A 129 -4.90 15.97 29.80
CA LYS A 129 -5.54 17.29 29.92
C LYS A 129 -6.52 17.35 31.09
N LEU A 130 -7.27 16.28 31.34
CA LEU A 130 -8.16 16.20 32.51
C LEU A 130 -7.36 16.24 33.82
N PHE A 131 -6.25 15.50 33.91
CA PHE A 131 -5.34 15.60 35.06
C PHE A 131 -4.78 17.01 35.22
N ALA A 132 -4.32 17.63 34.13
CA ALA A 132 -3.75 18.98 34.15
C ALA A 132 -4.75 20.06 34.57
N HIS A 133 -6.04 19.91 34.24
CA HIS A 133 -7.05 20.94 34.52
C HIS A 133 -7.77 20.73 35.86
N PHE A 134 -7.95 19.49 36.30
CA PHE A 134 -8.72 19.20 37.51
C PHE A 134 -7.85 18.68 38.66
N THR A 135 -7.01 17.69 38.41
CA THR A 135 -6.27 17.00 39.49
C THR A 135 -5.02 17.76 39.93
N PHE A 136 -4.20 18.20 38.97
CA PHE A 136 -2.94 18.89 39.22
C PHE A 136 -3.14 20.23 39.96
N PRO A 137 -4.13 21.09 39.61
CA PRO A 137 -4.38 22.33 40.36
C PRO A 137 -4.83 22.07 41.80
N GLN A 138 -5.71 21.09 42.04
CA GLN A 138 -6.13 20.72 43.40
C GLN A 138 -4.96 20.21 44.24
N LEU A 139 -4.09 19.42 43.64
CA LEU A 139 -2.90 18.87 44.27
C LEU A 139 -1.88 19.98 44.59
N ASN A 140 -1.77 20.97 43.70
CA ASN A 140 -0.99 22.20 43.89
C ASN A 140 -1.51 23.04 45.07
N GLU A 141 -2.83 23.23 45.15
CA GLU A 141 -3.49 23.95 46.25
C GLU A 141 -3.26 23.26 47.59
N ILE A 142 -3.41 21.93 47.66
CA ILE A 142 -3.15 21.13 48.87
C ILE A 142 -1.69 21.30 49.32
N LEU A 143 -0.74 21.15 48.40
CA LEU A 143 0.69 21.31 48.70
C LEU A 143 1.02 22.73 49.20
N SER A 144 0.44 23.76 48.58
CA SER A 144 0.63 25.14 49.06
C SER A 144 -0.03 25.41 50.41
N GLY A 145 -1.22 24.85 50.65
CA GLY A 145 -1.93 25.01 51.92
C GLY A 145 -1.24 24.31 53.09
N LEU A 146 -0.46 23.26 52.81
CA LEU A 146 0.33 22.52 53.79
C LEU A 146 1.74 23.10 54.01
N ASN A 147 2.14 24.16 53.29
CA ASN A 147 3.50 24.75 53.34
C ASN A 147 4.64 23.73 53.14
N VAL A 148 4.41 22.68 52.34
CA VAL A 148 5.42 21.65 52.06
C VAL A 148 6.35 22.14 50.96
N GLU A 149 7.67 22.10 51.19
CA GLU A 149 8.67 22.34 50.14
C GLU A 149 8.53 21.29 49.03
N ARG A 150 8.38 21.76 47.80
CA ARG A 150 8.12 20.90 46.64
C ARG A 150 9.42 20.38 46.07
N SER A 151 9.43 19.11 45.66
CA SER A 151 10.50 18.58 44.84
C SER A 151 10.48 19.17 43.41
N TYR A 152 11.62 19.13 42.71
CA TYR A 152 11.86 19.77 41.40
C TYR A 152 10.84 19.41 40.31
N TYR A 153 10.33 18.18 40.30
CA TYR A 153 9.44 17.68 39.24
C TYR A 153 7.96 18.07 39.42
N PRO A 154 7.36 17.98 40.63
CA PRO A 154 6.09 18.65 40.94
C PRO A 154 6.11 20.14 40.62
N GLU A 155 7.21 20.85 40.91
CA GLU A 155 7.32 22.28 40.59
C GLU A 155 7.35 22.57 39.07
N LEU A 156 7.93 21.67 38.27
CA LEU A 156 7.97 21.80 36.81
C LEU A 156 6.60 21.63 36.14
N LEU A 157 5.72 20.80 36.73
CA LEU A 157 4.41 20.45 36.16
C LEU A 157 3.23 21.14 36.88
N LEU A 158 3.42 21.61 38.11
CA LEU A 158 2.41 22.30 38.94
C LEU A 158 2.78 23.77 39.22
N GLY A 159 3.99 24.21 38.87
CA GLY A 159 4.47 25.57 39.08
C GLY A 159 4.03 26.56 38.00
N PRO A 160 4.41 27.85 38.14
CA PRO A 160 3.95 28.96 37.29
C PRO A 160 4.36 28.85 35.81
N PHE A 161 5.26 27.91 35.48
CA PHE A 161 5.66 27.59 34.11
C PHE A 161 4.61 26.75 33.36
N PHE A 162 3.69 26.08 34.06
CA PHE A 162 2.63 25.29 33.45
C PHE A 162 1.42 26.18 33.12
N THR A 163 1.59 27.06 32.13
CA THR A 163 0.51 27.90 31.62
C THR A 163 -0.45 27.10 30.75
N GLU A 164 -1.67 27.60 30.55
CA GLU A 164 -2.64 27.02 29.62
C GLU A 164 -2.06 26.84 28.19
N GLU A 165 -1.13 27.72 27.79
CA GLU A 165 -0.41 27.64 26.52
C GLU A 165 0.64 26.52 26.53
N PHE A 166 1.37 26.32 27.63
CA PHE A 166 2.32 25.22 27.77
C PHE A 166 1.62 23.87 27.77
N ALA A 167 0.45 23.75 28.41
CA ALA A 167 -0.41 22.58 28.36
C ALA A 167 -0.91 22.29 26.92
N LYS A 168 -1.26 23.33 26.14
CA LYS A 168 -1.62 23.18 24.72
C LYS A 168 -0.44 22.67 23.89
N ILE A 169 0.78 23.18 24.12
CA ILE A 169 2.00 22.75 23.42
C ILE A 169 2.34 21.29 23.74
N ILE A 170 2.27 20.87 25.01
CA ILE A 170 2.50 19.47 25.43
C ILE A 170 1.48 18.51 24.83
N ILE A 171 0.23 18.95 24.61
CA ILE A 171 -0.80 18.14 23.96
C ILE A 171 -0.61 18.08 22.43
N LEU A 172 -0.21 19.20 21.80
CA LEU A 172 -0.03 19.26 20.35
C LEU A 172 1.27 18.58 19.88
N LEU A 173 2.35 18.70 20.66
CA LEU A 173 3.68 18.25 20.26
C LEU A 173 3.74 16.75 19.94
N PRO A 174 3.15 15.83 20.76
CA PRO A 174 3.14 14.41 20.44
C PRO A 174 2.26 14.07 19.25
N VAL A 175 1.14 14.76 19.09
CA VAL A 175 0.26 14.61 17.92
C VAL A 175 0.98 15.03 16.65
N ILE A 176 1.74 16.14 16.69
CA ILE A 176 2.58 16.59 15.57
C ILE A 176 3.70 15.60 15.29
N ILE A 177 4.45 15.15 16.31
CA ILE A 177 5.55 14.19 16.16
C ILE A 177 5.02 12.86 15.60
N PHE A 178 3.88 12.39 16.07
CA PHE A 178 3.27 11.15 15.58
C PHE A 178 2.75 11.32 14.15
N CYS A 179 2.10 12.44 13.82
CA CYS A 179 1.73 12.79 12.44
C CYS A 179 2.96 12.85 11.52
N PHE A 180 4.09 13.36 12.01
CA PHE A 180 5.36 13.39 11.26
C PHE A 180 5.97 12.00 11.10
N LEU A 181 6.00 11.17 12.15
CA LEU A 181 6.42 9.77 12.09
C LEU A 181 5.53 8.96 11.16
N MET A 182 4.25 9.29 11.11
CA MET A 182 3.26 8.71 10.19
C MET A 182 3.51 9.10 8.74
N LEU A 183 3.76 10.38 8.48
CA LEU A 183 4.12 10.88 7.16
C LEU A 183 5.46 10.28 6.71
N PHE A 184 6.43 10.20 7.62
CA PHE A 184 7.73 9.59 7.41
C PHE A 184 7.62 8.09 7.17
N ALA A 185 6.86 7.35 7.96
CA ALA A 185 6.61 5.92 7.74
C ALA A 185 5.92 5.67 6.40
N LYS A 186 4.91 6.48 6.04
CA LYS A 186 4.26 6.42 4.73
C LYS A 186 5.25 6.71 3.60
N ILE A 187 6.05 7.77 3.72
CA ILE A 187 7.09 8.13 2.73
C ILE A 187 8.12 7.01 2.63
N VAL A 188 8.65 6.53 3.75
CA VAL A 188 9.64 5.44 3.81
C VAL A 188 9.06 4.13 3.25
N PHE A 189 7.78 3.82 3.49
CA PHE A 189 7.14 2.62 2.95
C PHE A 189 6.92 2.72 1.43
N LEU A 190 6.52 3.90 0.95
CA LEU A 190 6.37 4.20 -0.47
C LEU A 190 7.74 4.26 -1.18
N VAL A 191 8.79 4.76 -0.51
CA VAL A 191 10.15 4.96 -1.03
C VAL A 191 11.00 3.69 -0.93
N LYS A 192 10.85 2.86 0.10
CA LYS A 192 11.63 1.61 0.31
C LYS A 192 11.15 0.42 -0.54
N GLY A 193 10.23 0.63 -1.49
CA GLY A 193 9.99 -0.35 -2.54
C GLY A 193 8.79 -1.27 -2.34
N ALA A 194 7.76 -0.88 -1.60
CA ALA A 194 6.49 -1.60 -1.60
C ALA A 194 5.90 -1.71 -3.01
N TYR A 195 5.86 -0.58 -3.74
CA TYR A 195 5.49 -0.58 -5.17
C TYR A 195 6.44 -1.41 -6.02
N LYS A 196 7.73 -1.39 -5.71
CA LYS A 196 8.74 -2.18 -6.42
C LYS A 196 8.49 -3.68 -6.26
N LEU A 197 8.20 -4.15 -5.05
CA LEU A 197 7.86 -5.54 -4.76
C LEU A 197 6.54 -5.94 -5.42
N GLN A 198 5.54 -5.05 -5.38
CA GLN A 198 4.25 -5.26 -6.05
C GLN A 198 4.40 -5.34 -7.57
N ASP A 199 5.24 -4.50 -8.16
CA ASP A 199 5.52 -4.49 -9.61
C ASP A 199 6.23 -5.76 -10.03
N ARG A 200 7.22 -6.20 -9.24
CA ARG A 200 7.94 -7.45 -9.47
C ARG A 200 7.04 -8.68 -9.32
N ALA A 201 6.18 -8.73 -8.31
CA ALA A 201 5.22 -9.83 -8.14
C ALA A 201 4.25 -9.92 -9.33
N ASN A 202 3.71 -8.77 -9.76
CA ASN A 202 2.82 -8.71 -10.92
C ASN A 202 3.52 -9.09 -12.22
N LEU A 203 4.76 -8.63 -12.42
CA LEU A 203 5.59 -9.01 -13.57
C LEU A 203 5.76 -10.52 -13.65
N LEU A 204 6.21 -11.14 -12.55
CA LEU A 204 6.46 -12.58 -12.51
C LEU A 204 5.18 -13.38 -12.76
N ARG A 205 4.05 -12.95 -12.18
CA ARG A 205 2.74 -13.54 -12.51
C ARG A 205 2.41 -13.45 -13.99
N MET A 206 2.55 -12.28 -14.60
CA MET A 206 2.29 -12.13 -16.03
C MET A 206 3.20 -13.06 -16.84
N LEU A 207 4.50 -13.07 -16.54
CA LEU A 207 5.47 -13.90 -17.27
C LEU A 207 5.20 -15.40 -17.11
N ALA A 208 4.72 -15.84 -15.94
CA ALA A 208 4.43 -17.25 -15.68
C ALA A 208 3.31 -17.81 -16.56
N VAL A 209 2.28 -17.03 -16.86
CA VAL A 209 1.11 -17.53 -17.61
C VAL A 209 1.26 -17.34 -19.12
N LEU A 210 2.27 -16.59 -19.57
CA LEU A 210 2.47 -16.31 -20.99
C LEU A 210 3.38 -17.32 -21.68
N PRO A 211 3.14 -17.62 -22.97
CA PRO A 211 4.08 -18.36 -23.80
C PRO A 211 5.34 -17.52 -24.03
N PHE A 212 6.47 -18.20 -24.25
CA PHE A 212 7.79 -17.58 -24.38
C PHE A 212 7.81 -16.40 -25.38
N ASN A 213 7.19 -16.58 -26.54
CA ASN A 213 7.16 -15.60 -27.63
C ASN A 213 6.48 -14.27 -27.26
N GLU A 214 5.62 -14.25 -26.23
CA GLU A 214 4.87 -13.08 -25.80
C GLU A 214 5.40 -12.47 -24.49
N ARG A 215 6.34 -13.15 -23.81
CA ARG A 215 6.96 -12.66 -22.56
C ARG A 215 7.74 -11.35 -22.75
N LEU A 216 8.37 -11.16 -23.91
CA LEU A 216 9.07 -9.91 -24.27
C LEU A 216 8.12 -8.70 -24.37
N SER A 217 6.87 -8.91 -24.77
CA SER A 217 5.86 -7.85 -24.85
C SER A 217 5.50 -7.30 -23.47
N ILE A 218 5.52 -8.15 -22.43
CA ILE A 218 5.32 -7.72 -21.04
C ILE A 218 6.49 -6.90 -20.53
N LEU A 219 7.72 -7.31 -20.81
CA LEU A 219 8.89 -6.51 -20.41
C LEU A 219 8.89 -5.14 -21.09
N THR A 220 8.46 -5.10 -22.36
CA THR A 220 8.27 -3.84 -23.08
C THR A 220 7.20 -2.98 -22.39
N MET A 221 6.07 -3.56 -21.96
CA MET A 221 5.06 -2.84 -21.17
C MET A 221 5.60 -2.30 -19.84
N MET A 222 6.41 -3.10 -19.14
CA MET A 222 6.97 -2.74 -17.85
C MET A 222 8.04 -1.63 -17.95
N SER A 223 8.50 -1.35 -19.18
CA SER A 223 9.39 -0.22 -19.49
C SER A 223 8.68 1.15 -19.57
N GLU A 224 7.35 1.19 -19.43
CA GLU A 224 6.58 2.44 -19.48
C GLU A 224 6.69 3.22 -18.16
N LYS A 225 7.43 4.34 -18.19
CA LYS A 225 7.73 5.20 -17.03
C LYS A 225 6.48 5.65 -16.27
N ARG A 226 5.39 5.91 -16.99
CA ARG A 226 4.13 6.42 -16.41
C ARG A 226 3.50 5.43 -15.44
N ILE A 227 3.66 4.13 -15.70
CA ILE A 227 2.98 3.05 -14.98
C ILE A 227 3.91 2.36 -13.98
N TYR A 228 5.18 2.16 -14.36
CA TYR A 228 6.17 1.38 -13.60
C TYR A 228 7.34 2.23 -13.13
N LYS A 229 7.05 3.17 -12.23
CA LYS A 229 7.97 4.27 -11.86
C LYS A 229 9.34 3.83 -11.32
N SER A 230 9.42 2.67 -10.67
CA SER A 230 10.61 2.28 -9.89
C SER A 230 11.71 1.60 -10.70
N GLU A 231 11.38 0.81 -11.72
CA GLU A 231 12.34 -0.03 -12.45
C GLU A 231 12.21 0.05 -13.98
N TYR A 232 11.44 1.01 -14.52
CA TYR A 232 11.20 1.10 -15.96
C TYR A 232 12.47 1.14 -16.82
N LEU A 233 13.52 1.86 -16.39
CA LEU A 233 14.80 1.92 -17.14
C LEU A 233 15.51 0.57 -17.17
N VAL A 234 15.49 -0.16 -16.05
CA VAL A 234 16.09 -1.48 -15.94
C VAL A 234 15.37 -2.45 -16.87
N TYR A 235 14.03 -2.45 -16.84
CA TYR A 235 13.22 -3.25 -17.77
C TYR A 235 13.43 -2.86 -19.23
N ARG A 236 13.55 -1.57 -19.53
CA ARG A 236 13.83 -1.06 -20.88
C ARG A 236 15.17 -1.57 -21.41
N ASN A 237 16.23 -1.41 -20.62
CA ASN A 237 17.58 -1.82 -20.99
C ASN A 237 17.64 -3.33 -21.18
N PHE A 238 17.05 -4.10 -20.27
CA PHE A 238 16.99 -5.55 -20.38
C PHE A 238 16.25 -6.00 -21.65
N THR A 239 15.09 -5.41 -21.93
CA THR A 239 14.30 -5.73 -23.12
C THR A 239 15.06 -5.42 -24.41
N ASN A 240 15.77 -4.29 -24.46
CA ASN A 240 16.58 -3.91 -25.62
C ASN A 240 17.73 -4.89 -25.86
N LEU A 241 18.46 -5.27 -24.80
CA LEU A 241 19.56 -6.24 -24.89
C LEU A 241 19.07 -7.60 -25.38
N LEU A 242 17.90 -8.07 -24.91
CA LEU A 242 17.30 -9.31 -25.41
C LEU A 242 16.90 -9.21 -26.89
N LYS A 243 16.38 -8.06 -27.34
CA LYS A 243 16.06 -7.81 -28.75
C LYS A 243 17.30 -7.77 -29.64
N GLU A 244 18.43 -7.34 -29.10
CA GLU A 244 19.74 -7.35 -29.75
C GLU A 244 20.39 -8.76 -29.78
N GLY A 245 19.74 -9.77 -29.20
CA GLY A 245 20.23 -11.15 -29.18
C GLY A 245 21.26 -11.45 -28.10
N VAL A 246 21.42 -10.57 -27.11
CA VAL A 246 22.30 -10.81 -25.96
C VAL A 246 21.69 -11.93 -25.08
N ASP A 247 22.51 -12.90 -24.68
CA ASP A 247 22.10 -13.95 -23.74
C ASP A 247 21.51 -13.35 -22.44
N ILE A 248 20.55 -14.05 -21.84
CA ILE A 248 19.80 -13.60 -20.66
C ILE A 248 20.72 -13.27 -19.47
N ASN A 249 21.80 -14.02 -19.25
CA ASN A 249 22.73 -13.74 -18.14
C ASN A 249 23.46 -12.43 -18.40
N SER A 250 24.03 -12.30 -19.59
CA SER A 250 24.73 -11.08 -20.02
C SER A 250 23.80 -9.86 -20.04
N ALA A 251 22.56 -10.04 -20.47
CA ALA A 251 21.55 -8.99 -20.49
C ALA A 251 21.14 -8.59 -19.06
N SER A 252 21.03 -9.55 -18.14
CA SER A 252 20.75 -9.29 -16.72
C SER A 252 21.83 -8.41 -16.10
N ASP A 253 23.09 -8.78 -16.27
CA ASP A 253 24.22 -8.06 -15.69
C ASP A 253 24.36 -6.64 -16.24
N ARG A 254 24.16 -6.46 -17.55
CA ARG A 254 24.30 -5.17 -18.23
C ARG A 254 23.11 -4.23 -18.05
N SER A 255 21.91 -4.76 -17.78
CA SER A 255 20.69 -3.96 -17.64
C SER A 255 20.52 -3.31 -16.27
N GLY A 256 21.31 -3.73 -15.27
CA GLY A 256 21.15 -3.32 -13.87
C GLY A 256 20.01 -4.04 -13.14
N LEU A 257 19.56 -5.19 -13.67
CA LEU A 257 18.65 -6.08 -12.94
C LEU A 257 19.33 -6.54 -11.65
N SER A 258 18.60 -6.49 -10.53
CA SER A 258 19.13 -7.07 -9.29
C SER A 258 19.38 -8.56 -9.50
N SER A 259 20.49 -9.09 -8.96
CA SER A 259 20.86 -10.50 -9.08
C SER A 259 19.69 -11.46 -8.83
N GLN A 260 18.91 -11.22 -7.77
CA GLN A 260 17.70 -11.98 -7.45
C GLN A 260 16.68 -12.05 -8.59
N LEU A 261 16.46 -10.93 -9.30
CA LEU A 261 15.51 -10.85 -10.40
C LEU A 261 16.09 -11.47 -11.67
N GLY A 262 17.39 -11.29 -11.92
CA GLY A 262 18.12 -11.96 -13.02
C GLY A 262 18.04 -13.49 -12.95
N TRP A 263 18.26 -14.05 -11.75
CA TRP A 263 18.13 -15.49 -11.49
C TRP A 263 16.73 -16.04 -11.76
N VAL A 264 15.68 -15.22 -11.59
CA VAL A 264 14.29 -15.61 -11.85
C VAL A 264 13.91 -15.41 -13.32
N MET A 265 14.52 -14.45 -14.02
CA MET A 265 14.32 -14.27 -15.46
C MET A 265 14.91 -15.45 -16.27
N LEU A 266 16.02 -16.02 -15.82
CA LEU A 266 16.66 -17.19 -16.42
C LEU A 266 15.69 -18.36 -16.74
N PRO A 267 15.00 -18.97 -15.75
CA PRO A 267 14.05 -20.05 -16.02
C PRO A 267 12.85 -19.55 -16.84
N THR A 268 12.44 -18.30 -16.65
CA THR A 268 11.35 -17.64 -17.38
C THR A 268 11.63 -17.51 -18.88
N PHE A 269 12.88 -17.55 -19.32
CA PHE A 269 13.22 -17.46 -20.74
C PHE A 269 13.95 -18.71 -21.26
N ARG A 270 14.06 -19.77 -20.45
CA ARG A 270 14.73 -21.03 -20.86
C ARG A 270 13.85 -22.27 -20.83
N ASN A 271 12.76 -22.30 -20.05
CA ASN A 271 11.94 -23.52 -19.92
C ASN A 271 10.44 -23.22 -19.92
N GLU A 272 9.64 -24.03 -20.63
CA GLU A 272 8.17 -23.95 -20.61
C GLU A 272 7.57 -24.44 -19.28
N THR A 273 8.25 -25.36 -18.59
CA THR A 273 7.85 -25.91 -17.28
C THR A 273 8.10 -24.95 -16.09
N SER A 274 8.67 -23.77 -16.34
CA SER A 274 9.06 -22.82 -15.30
C SER A 274 7.88 -22.05 -14.67
N SER A 275 6.68 -22.15 -15.25
CA SER A 275 5.52 -21.35 -14.83
C SER A 275 5.15 -21.51 -13.37
N GLU A 276 5.19 -22.73 -12.82
CA GLU A 276 4.89 -22.97 -11.40
C GLU A 276 5.94 -22.34 -10.47
N VAL A 277 7.22 -22.52 -10.80
CA VAL A 277 8.33 -21.92 -10.03
C VAL A 277 8.25 -20.39 -10.04
N ILE A 278 7.91 -19.79 -11.18
CA ILE A 278 7.78 -18.33 -11.30
C ILE A 278 6.58 -17.83 -10.49
N LEU A 279 5.46 -18.57 -10.48
CA LEU A 279 4.31 -18.26 -9.64
C LEU A 279 4.68 -18.33 -8.15
N ASP A 280 5.40 -19.37 -7.73
CA ASP A 280 5.86 -19.50 -6.35
C ASP A 280 6.75 -18.33 -5.93
N VAL A 281 7.70 -17.93 -6.79
CA VAL A 281 8.53 -16.74 -6.53
C VAL A 281 7.67 -15.47 -6.45
N ALA A 282 6.66 -15.32 -7.32
CA ALA A 282 5.74 -14.19 -7.24
C ALA A 282 4.98 -14.16 -5.91
N THR A 283 4.49 -15.31 -5.43
CA THR A 283 3.84 -15.40 -4.10
C THR A 283 4.81 -15.07 -2.96
N LEU A 284 6.11 -15.37 -3.11
CA LEU A 284 7.12 -15.01 -2.13
C LEU A 284 7.33 -13.49 -2.06
N PHE A 285 7.32 -12.80 -3.20
CA PHE A 285 7.35 -11.32 -3.24
C PHE A 285 6.11 -10.70 -2.58
N GLU A 286 4.94 -11.31 -2.75
CA GLU A 286 3.70 -10.89 -2.08
C GLU A 286 3.75 -11.09 -0.58
N LYS A 287 4.15 -12.28 -0.11
CA LYS A 287 4.32 -12.54 1.32
C LYS A 287 5.33 -11.60 1.95
N ARG A 288 6.41 -11.25 1.23
CA ARG A 288 7.38 -10.23 1.69
C ARG A 288 6.74 -8.85 1.80
N LEU A 289 5.90 -8.47 0.83
CA LEU A 289 5.15 -7.22 0.88
C LEU A 289 4.19 -7.20 2.08
N GLU A 290 3.41 -8.25 2.28
CA GLU A 290 2.50 -8.42 3.43
C GLU A 290 3.27 -8.36 4.75
N TYR A 291 4.37 -9.11 4.88
CA TYR A 291 5.22 -9.08 6.06
C TYR A 291 5.79 -7.70 6.35
N LEU A 292 6.22 -6.95 5.32
CA LEU A 292 6.71 -5.58 5.51
C LEU A 292 5.59 -4.67 6.02
N ILE A 293 4.37 -4.80 5.47
CA ILE A 293 3.20 -4.03 5.92
C ILE A 293 2.92 -4.33 7.39
N ASP A 294 2.80 -5.60 7.74
CA ASP A 294 2.50 -6.01 9.11
C ASP A 294 3.60 -5.60 10.08
N LYS A 295 4.87 -5.82 9.72
CA LYS A 295 6.01 -5.38 10.54
C LYS A 295 5.99 -3.88 10.77
N THR A 296 5.78 -3.07 9.74
CA THR A 296 5.69 -1.60 9.89
C THR A 296 4.48 -1.20 10.73
N GLY A 297 3.31 -1.83 10.50
CA GLY A 297 2.11 -1.60 11.29
C GLY A 297 2.29 -1.93 12.77
N HIS A 298 2.93 -3.05 13.09
CA HIS A 298 3.27 -3.44 14.45
C HIS A 298 4.28 -2.49 15.11
N MET A 299 5.29 -2.03 14.38
CA MET A 299 6.25 -1.06 14.91
C MET A 299 5.57 0.29 15.25
N LEU A 300 4.62 0.73 14.42
CA LEU A 300 3.82 1.94 14.72
C LEU A 300 2.96 1.77 15.97
N ARG A 301 2.34 0.60 16.16
CA ARG A 301 1.58 0.28 17.38
C ARG A 301 2.48 0.27 18.62
N LEU A 302 3.64 -0.37 18.54
CA LEU A 302 4.60 -0.40 19.65
C LEU A 302 5.06 1.00 20.04
N LEU A 303 5.34 1.86 19.07
CA LEU A 303 5.70 3.26 19.33
C LEU A 303 4.58 4.03 20.04
N ALA A 304 3.32 3.80 19.67
CA ALA A 304 2.18 4.43 20.34
C ALA A 304 2.01 3.93 21.78
N ILE A 305 2.13 2.63 22.01
CA ILE A 305 2.09 2.05 23.36
C ILE A 305 3.24 2.58 24.23
N LEU A 306 4.45 2.67 23.69
CA LEU A 306 5.60 3.24 24.40
C LEU A 306 5.37 4.70 24.76
N PHE A 307 4.78 5.47 23.85
CA PHE A 307 4.44 6.86 24.09
C PHE A 307 3.38 7.02 25.18
N GLU A 308 2.30 6.24 25.13
CA GLU A 308 1.27 6.22 26.17
C GLU A 308 1.81 5.78 27.53
N GLY A 309 2.66 4.75 27.54
CA GLY A 309 3.35 4.29 28.74
C GLY A 309 4.22 5.38 29.36
N ALA A 310 4.95 6.15 28.54
CA ALA A 310 5.75 7.27 29.01
C ALA A 310 4.88 8.40 29.60
N LEU A 311 3.76 8.74 28.94
CA LEU A 311 2.80 9.72 29.47
C LEU A 311 2.21 9.28 30.81
N PHE A 312 1.75 8.03 30.90
CA PHE A 312 1.18 7.47 32.12
C PHE A 312 2.22 7.44 33.26
N ALA A 313 3.44 6.99 32.98
CA ALA A 313 4.52 6.96 33.94
C ALA A 313 4.85 8.37 34.47
N ALA A 314 4.87 9.38 33.59
CA ALA A 314 5.06 10.76 34.00
C ALA A 314 3.94 11.24 34.94
N CYS A 315 2.66 11.00 34.63
CA CYS A 315 1.55 11.34 35.51
C CYS A 315 1.62 10.64 36.87
N ALA A 316 1.85 9.32 36.85
CA ALA A 316 1.93 8.52 38.08
C ALA A 316 3.10 8.97 38.96
N TRP A 317 4.26 9.24 38.35
CA TRP A 317 5.44 9.73 39.07
C TRP A 317 5.18 11.07 39.77
N VAL A 318 4.49 12.00 39.10
CA VAL A 318 4.12 13.30 39.68
C VAL A 318 3.18 13.12 40.87
N LEU A 319 2.16 12.27 40.73
CA LEU A 319 1.23 11.94 41.82
C LEU A 319 1.97 11.33 43.01
N PHE A 320 2.82 10.33 42.78
CA PHE A 320 3.59 9.70 43.85
C PHE A 320 4.58 10.66 44.52
N SER A 321 5.27 11.49 43.75
CA SER A 321 6.21 12.49 44.28
C SER A 321 5.48 13.48 45.18
N ALA A 322 4.33 13.99 44.74
CA ALA A 322 3.53 14.91 45.54
C ALA A 322 2.96 14.27 46.83
N ILE A 323 2.49 13.01 46.77
CA ILE A 323 2.04 12.28 47.96
C ILE A 323 3.22 12.06 48.92
N SER A 324 4.39 11.70 48.40
CA SER A 324 5.61 11.54 49.21
C SER A 324 5.96 12.85 49.90
N ASP A 325 5.99 13.97 49.16
CA ASP A 325 6.28 15.29 49.69
C ASP A 325 5.30 15.63 50.83
N ILE A 326 3.99 15.39 50.66
CA ILE A 326 2.97 15.57 51.71
C ILE A 326 3.29 14.71 52.94
N LEU A 327 3.57 13.42 52.76
CA LEU A 327 3.85 12.51 53.87
C LEU A 327 5.13 12.90 54.64
N THR A 328 6.19 13.30 53.94
CA THR A 328 7.43 13.76 54.59
C THR A 328 7.28 15.13 55.24
N GLY A 329 6.55 16.05 54.63
CA GLY A 329 6.29 17.38 55.18
C GLY A 329 5.38 17.38 56.40
N ILE A 330 4.48 16.39 56.53
CA ILE A 330 3.64 16.20 57.73
C ILE A 330 4.43 15.55 58.90
N MET A 331 5.54 14.87 58.63
CA MET A 331 6.37 14.23 59.67
C MET A 331 7.47 15.15 60.26
N LEU A 332 7.58 16.39 59.79
CA LEU A 332 8.49 17.43 60.30
C LEU A 332 7.72 18.50 61.08
#